data_AF-A0A453SUH7-F1
#
_entry.id   AF-A0A453SUH7-F1
#
_cell.length_a   1.000
_cell.length_b   1.000
_cell.length_c   1.000
_cell.angle_alpha   90.00
_cell.angle_beta   90.00
_cell.angle_gamma   90.00
#
_symmetry.space_group_name_H-M   'P 1'
#
loop_
_entity.id
_entity.type
_entity.pdbx_description
1 polymer ?
#
loop_
_entity_poly.entity_id
_entity_poly.type
_entity_poly.pdbx_seq_one_letter_code
_entity_poly.pdbx_strand_id
1 'polypeptide(L)'
;MEDISTIFKVADKDNSGTLTLKEINDVLEDICIRYPQVELYMKSMHMVDIADLIKGGVGDSNKESMVVNIEEFKKALCHVDSQVKTVPATAQVAAQQGYYLADCFNKKDHCVEHPEGPLRLTGSGEGHHNFRPFRYKHLGQFAPLGGEQAAAELPGDWVSMGHSTQWLWYSVYAR
;
A
#
# COMPACT_ATOMS: atom_id res chain seq x y z
N MET A 1 8.91 -14.80 -1.45
CA MET A 1 10.30 -14.88 -0.94
C MET A 1 11.32 -14.86 -2.08
N GLU A 2 10.99 -15.42 -3.26
CA GLU A 2 11.80 -15.31 -4.48
C GLU A 2 11.80 -13.89 -5.09
N ASP A 3 10.71 -13.13 -4.95
CA ASP A 3 10.63 -11.74 -5.43
C ASP A 3 11.63 -10.78 -4.74
N ILE A 4 12.06 -11.04 -3.51
CA ILE A 4 12.95 -10.10 -2.80
C ILE A 4 14.36 -10.12 -3.38
N SER A 5 14.84 -11.29 -3.80
CA SER A 5 16.16 -11.41 -4.43
C SER A 5 16.16 -10.81 -5.84
N THR A 6 15.05 -10.85 -6.56
CA THR A 6 14.92 -10.17 -7.86
C THR A 6 14.81 -8.67 -7.69
N ILE A 7 14.03 -8.18 -6.71
CA ILE A 7 13.98 -6.75 -6.35
C ILE A 7 15.37 -6.24 -6.00
N PHE A 8 16.11 -7.00 -5.18
CA PHE A 8 17.48 -6.64 -4.79
C PHE A 8 18.40 -6.50 -6.01
N LYS A 9 18.35 -7.46 -6.95
CA LYS A 9 19.14 -7.40 -8.19
C LYS A 9 18.77 -6.23 -9.11
N VAL A 10 17.50 -5.83 -9.14
CA VAL A 10 17.04 -4.67 -9.92
C VAL A 10 17.50 -3.37 -9.28
N ALA A 11 17.55 -3.32 -7.94
CA ALA A 11 18.04 -2.16 -7.20
C ALA A 11 19.57 -2.03 -7.22
N ASP A 12 20.30 -3.15 -7.17
CA ASP A 12 21.77 -3.22 -7.19
C ASP A 12 22.33 -2.97 -8.61
N LYS A 13 22.24 -1.72 -9.06
CA LYS A 13 22.64 -1.31 -10.42
C LYS A 13 24.14 -1.47 -10.64
N ASP A 14 24.95 -1.27 -9.59
CA ASP A 14 26.40 -1.39 -9.64
C ASP A 14 26.92 -2.82 -9.42
N ASN A 15 26.02 -3.77 -9.11
CA ASN A 15 26.34 -5.16 -8.76
C ASN A 15 27.37 -5.26 -7.62
N SER A 16 27.34 -4.29 -6.69
CA SER A 16 28.22 -4.27 -5.52
C SER A 16 27.86 -5.34 -4.48
N GLY A 17 26.66 -5.92 -4.58
CA GLY A 17 26.11 -6.84 -3.58
C GLY A 17 25.56 -6.12 -2.35
N THR A 18 25.47 -4.79 -2.40
CA THR A 18 24.94 -3.94 -1.34
C THR A 18 24.09 -2.81 -1.93
N LEU A 19 23.07 -2.36 -1.20
CA LEU A 19 22.21 -1.27 -1.66
C LEU A 19 22.55 0.03 -0.93
N THR A 20 22.84 1.07 -1.70
CA THR A 20 22.95 2.44 -1.21
C THR A 20 21.56 3.10 -1.09
N LEU A 21 21.41 4.11 -0.24
CA LEU A 21 20.14 4.84 -0.09
C LEU A 21 19.60 5.42 -1.41
N LYS A 22 20.48 5.75 -2.36
CA LYS A 22 20.06 6.27 -3.67
C LYS A 22 19.40 5.18 -4.52
N GLU A 23 20.03 4.01 -4.58
CA GLU A 23 19.50 2.85 -5.31
C GLU A 23 18.18 2.35 -4.72
N ILE A 24 18.05 2.39 -3.40
CA ILE A 24 16.80 2.05 -2.72
C ILE A 24 15.72 3.07 -3.08
N ASN A 25 16.02 4.37 -3.04
CA ASN A 25 15.06 5.42 -3.43
C ASN A 25 14.57 5.26 -4.87
N ASP A 26 15.48 4.95 -5.81
CA ASP A 26 15.13 4.76 -7.22
C ASP A 26 14.10 3.65 -7.44
N VAL A 27 14.16 2.57 -6.65
CA VAL A 27 13.28 1.40 -6.81
C VAL A 27 12.09 1.44 -5.84
N LEU A 28 12.13 2.27 -4.80
CA LEU A 28 11.07 2.31 -3.80
C LEU A 28 9.74 2.77 -4.39
N GLU A 29 9.72 3.73 -5.32
CA GLU A 29 8.46 4.17 -5.93
C GLU A 29 7.76 2.99 -6.64
N ASP A 30 8.50 2.21 -7.41
CA ASP A 30 7.99 1.00 -8.07
C ASP A 30 7.57 -0.08 -7.06
N ILE A 31 8.32 -0.25 -5.98
CA ILE A 31 7.97 -1.17 -4.88
C ILE A 31 6.67 -0.73 -4.21
N CYS A 32 6.50 0.56 -3.90
CA CYS A 32 5.29 1.10 -3.28
C CYS A 32 4.07 1.01 -4.20
N ILE A 33 4.27 1.12 -5.52
CA ILE A 33 3.19 0.88 -6.49
C ILE A 33 2.82 -0.60 -6.47
N ARG A 34 3.78 -1.53 -6.52
CA ARG A 34 3.53 -2.98 -6.59
C ARG A 34 3.05 -3.61 -5.29
N TYR A 35 3.59 -3.15 -4.17
CA TYR A 35 3.35 -3.63 -2.82
C TYR A 35 2.80 -2.47 -1.98
N PRO A 36 1.49 -2.14 -2.11
CA PRO A 36 0.88 -1.01 -1.41
C PRO A 36 1.03 -1.06 0.11
N GLN A 37 1.26 -2.25 0.67
CA GLN A 37 1.50 -2.41 2.09
C GLN A 37 2.72 -1.63 2.61
N VAL A 38 3.74 -1.42 1.77
CA VAL A 38 4.93 -0.66 2.14
C VAL A 38 4.58 0.80 2.35
N GLU A 39 3.82 1.39 1.41
CA GLU A 39 3.33 2.76 1.51
C GLU A 39 2.42 2.95 2.73
N LEU A 40 1.53 1.98 2.99
CA LEU A 40 0.61 2.02 4.13
C LEU A 40 1.36 1.95 5.47
N TYR A 41 2.35 1.06 5.58
CA TYR A 41 3.17 0.94 6.78
C TYR A 41 3.95 2.23 7.06
N MET A 42 4.62 2.79 6.04
CA MET A 42 5.36 4.05 6.17
C MET A 42 4.45 5.20 6.67
N LYS A 43 3.25 5.32 6.10
CA LYS A 43 2.25 6.31 6.56
C LYS A 43 1.81 6.08 8.00
N SER A 44 1.57 4.83 8.40
CA SER A 44 1.10 4.48 9.74
C SER A 44 2.14 4.75 10.84
N MET A 45 3.43 4.63 10.50
CA MET A 45 4.56 4.85 11.42
C MET A 45 5.14 6.27 11.29
N HIS A 46 4.48 7.18 10.56
CA HIS A 46 4.92 8.55 10.30
C HIS A 46 6.36 8.64 9.73
N MET A 47 6.74 7.68 8.91
CA MET A 47 8.08 7.60 8.33
C MET A 47 8.17 8.57 7.15
N VAL A 48 9.10 9.53 7.23
CA VAL A 48 9.32 10.51 6.17
C VAL A 48 10.26 9.95 5.11
N ASP A 49 11.20 9.11 5.52
CA ASP A 49 12.26 8.59 4.66
C ASP A 49 12.39 7.06 4.78
N ILE A 50 12.89 6.44 3.71
CA ILE A 50 13.17 5.01 3.63
C ILE A 50 14.29 4.63 4.60
N ALA A 51 15.20 5.55 4.87
CA ALA A 51 16.22 5.37 5.90
C ALA A 51 15.59 4.98 7.24
N ASP A 52 14.41 5.53 7.56
CA ASP A 52 13.70 5.18 8.78
C ASP A 52 13.12 3.76 8.70
N LEU A 53 12.61 3.35 7.53
CA LEU A 53 12.05 2.00 7.30
C LEU A 53 13.11 0.91 7.52
N ILE A 54 14.32 1.18 7.04
CA ILE A 54 15.44 0.25 7.19
C ILE A 54 15.97 0.28 8.63
N LYS A 55 16.02 1.45 9.30
CA LYS A 55 16.38 1.54 10.72
C LYS A 55 15.40 0.75 11.59
N GLY A 56 14.10 0.86 11.32
CA GLY A 56 13.06 0.13 12.05
C GLY A 56 13.13 -1.39 11.85
N GLY A 57 13.54 -1.85 10.66
CA GLY A 57 13.66 -3.28 10.35
C GLY A 57 14.97 -3.95 10.76
N VAL A 58 16.09 -3.20 10.76
CA VAL A 58 17.44 -3.73 11.00
C VAL A 58 17.92 -3.49 12.44
N GLY A 59 17.34 -2.50 13.14
CA GLY A 59 17.58 -2.26 14.57
C GLY A 59 18.95 -1.68 14.93
N ASP A 60 19.80 -1.35 13.95
CA ASP A 60 21.15 -0.84 14.16
C ASP A 60 21.27 0.64 13.78
N SER A 61 21.61 1.48 14.76
CA SER A 61 21.51 2.95 14.72
C SER A 61 22.77 3.68 14.24
N ASN A 62 23.82 2.96 13.83
CA ASN A 62 25.18 3.53 13.75
C ASN A 62 25.89 3.49 12.38
N LYS A 63 25.21 3.20 11.26
CA LYS A 63 25.85 3.28 9.93
C LYS A 63 25.56 4.63 9.26
N GLU A 64 26.50 5.57 9.39
CA GLU A 64 26.49 6.89 8.72
C GLU A 64 26.43 6.80 7.19
N SER A 65 26.86 5.67 6.62
CA SER A 65 26.54 5.27 5.25
C SER A 65 25.64 4.04 5.32
N MET A 66 24.34 4.24 5.14
CA MET A 66 23.37 3.15 5.22
C MET A 66 23.47 2.27 3.97
N VAL A 67 24.46 1.38 4.00
CA VAL A 67 24.72 0.34 3.01
C VAL A 67 24.02 -0.92 3.51
N VAL A 68 23.05 -1.41 2.75
CA VAL A 68 22.12 -2.45 3.19
C VAL A 68 22.38 -3.75 2.43
N ASN A 69 22.64 -4.82 3.18
CA ASN A 69 22.82 -6.14 2.59
C ASN A 69 21.48 -6.78 2.20
N ILE A 70 21.50 -7.76 1.30
CA ILE A 70 20.28 -8.47 0.88
C ILE A 70 19.49 -9.08 2.04
N GLU A 71 20.17 -9.58 3.07
CA GLU A 71 19.54 -10.15 4.25
C GLU A 71 18.85 -9.09 5.13
N GLU A 72 19.50 -7.93 5.28
CA GLU A 72 18.96 -6.79 6.03
C GLU A 72 17.75 -6.20 5.30
N PHE A 73 17.85 -6.05 3.98
CA PHE A 73 16.74 -5.60 3.12
C PHE A 73 15.55 -6.57 3.20
N LYS A 74 15.82 -7.88 3.14
CA LYS A 74 14.80 -8.91 3.31
C LYS A 74 14.12 -8.84 4.68
N LYS A 75 14.89 -8.67 5.76
CA LYS A 75 14.34 -8.53 7.11
C LYS A 75 13.42 -7.31 7.22
N ALA A 76 13.83 -6.17 6.66
CA ALA A 76 13.02 -4.96 6.67
C ALA A 76 11.67 -5.16 5.95
N LEU A 77 11.68 -5.71 4.72
CA LEU A 77 10.44 -5.98 3.98
C LEU A 77 9.57 -7.04 4.66
N CYS A 78 10.16 -8.10 5.21
CA CYS A 78 9.40 -9.10 5.97
C CYS A 78 8.78 -8.51 7.25
N HIS A 79 9.45 -7.56 7.90
CA HIS A 79 8.89 -6.84 9.03
C HIS A 79 7.65 -6.05 8.60
N VAL A 80 7.74 -5.29 7.51
CA VAL A 80 6.60 -4.58 6.93
C VAL A 80 5.44 -5.53 6.63
N ASP A 81 5.70 -6.64 5.92
CA ASP A 81 4.68 -7.63 5.58
C ASP A 81 4.00 -8.23 6.83
N SER A 82 4.73 -8.40 7.93
CA SER A 82 4.16 -8.91 9.19
C SER A 82 3.17 -7.94 9.86
N GLN A 83 3.25 -6.64 9.54
CA GLN A 83 2.39 -5.60 10.10
C GLN A 83 1.13 -5.36 9.26
N VAL A 84 1.01 -6.02 8.11
CA VAL A 84 -0.11 -5.82 7.18
C VAL A 84 -1.37 -6.44 7.76
N LYS A 85 -2.38 -5.59 7.95
CA LYS A 85 -3.74 -6.03 8.22
C LYS A 85 -4.48 -6.18 6.90
N THR A 86 -5.23 -7.24 6.76
CA THR A 86 -6.16 -7.40 5.64
C THR A 86 -7.21 -6.30 5.67
N VAL A 87 -7.71 -5.93 4.49
CA VAL A 87 -8.85 -5.02 4.38
C VAL A 87 -10.05 -5.59 5.14
N PRO A 88 -10.85 -4.75 5.83
CA PRO A 88 -11.94 -5.23 6.66
C PRO A 88 -13.04 -5.88 5.82
N ALA A 89 -13.74 -6.87 6.38
CA ALA A 89 -14.84 -7.57 5.70
C ALA A 89 -16.13 -6.74 5.69
N THR A 90 -16.12 -5.60 4.99
CA THR A 90 -17.27 -4.68 4.89
C THR A 90 -17.85 -4.62 3.48
N ALA A 91 -19.14 -4.28 3.38
CA ALA A 91 -19.81 -4.07 2.10
C ALA A 91 -19.13 -2.99 1.26
N GLN A 92 -18.54 -1.98 1.90
CA GLN A 92 -17.77 -0.94 1.22
C GLN A 92 -16.52 -1.52 0.53
N VAL A 93 -15.77 -2.39 1.21
CA VAL A 93 -14.61 -3.05 0.62
C VAL A 93 -15.04 -3.94 -0.55
N ALA A 94 -16.11 -4.73 -0.37
CA ALA A 94 -16.64 -5.59 -1.42
C ALA A 94 -17.09 -4.79 -2.67
N ALA A 95 -17.80 -3.68 -2.47
CA ALA A 95 -18.24 -2.80 -3.56
C ALA A 95 -17.05 -2.18 -4.32
N GLN A 96 -16.02 -1.70 -3.61
CA GLN A 96 -14.82 -1.15 -4.24
C GLN A 96 -14.00 -2.20 -4.99
N GLN A 97 -13.85 -3.41 -4.41
CA GLN A 97 -13.17 -4.51 -5.07
C GLN A 97 -13.93 -4.97 -6.33
N GLY A 98 -15.26 -5.05 -6.26
CA GLY A 98 -16.11 -5.38 -7.40
C GLY A 98 -15.98 -4.35 -8.53
N TYR A 99 -16.02 -3.05 -8.20
CA TYR A 99 -15.81 -1.98 -9.17
C TYR A 99 -14.41 -2.06 -9.82
N TYR A 100 -13.36 -2.23 -9.02
CA TYR A 100 -12.00 -2.37 -9.51
C TYR A 100 -11.84 -3.56 -10.47
N LEU A 101 -12.36 -4.73 -10.10
CA LEU A 101 -12.29 -5.92 -10.97
C LEU A 101 -13.09 -5.73 -12.27
N ALA A 102 -14.26 -5.10 -12.20
CA ALA A 102 -15.06 -4.80 -13.39
C ALA A 102 -14.30 -3.86 -14.35
N ASP A 103 -13.66 -2.81 -13.82
CA ASP A 103 -12.82 -1.90 -14.62
C ASP A 103 -11.63 -2.64 -15.26
N CYS A 104 -10.95 -3.51 -14.51
CA CYS A 104 -9.88 -4.34 -15.05
C CYS A 104 -10.38 -5.25 -16.18
N PHE A 105 -11.55 -5.89 -16.03
CA PHE A 105 -12.10 -6.74 -17.09
C PHE A 105 -12.50 -5.93 -18.33
N ASN A 106 -13.10 -4.76 -18.15
CA ASN A 106 -13.49 -3.89 -19.27
C ASN A 106 -12.28 -3.38 -20.06
N LYS A 107 -11.13 -3.18 -19.41
CA LYS A 107 -9.90 -2.66 -20.03
C LYS A 107 -8.89 -3.75 -20.39
N LYS A 108 -9.22 -5.03 -20.20
CA LYS A 108 -8.26 -6.13 -20.30
C LYS A 108 -7.45 -6.11 -21.60
N ASP A 109 -8.10 -5.96 -22.75
CA ASP A 109 -7.42 -6.00 -24.04
C ASP A 109 -6.54 -4.77 -24.26
N HIS A 110 -7.01 -3.59 -23.87
CA HIS A 110 -6.22 -2.36 -23.92
C HIS A 110 -4.98 -2.43 -23.02
N CYS A 111 -5.12 -2.96 -21.80
CA CYS A 111 -4.03 -3.08 -20.84
C CYS A 111 -3.01 -4.18 -21.17
N VAL A 112 -3.28 -5.03 -22.17
CA VAL A 112 -2.27 -5.94 -22.74
C VAL A 112 -1.30 -5.17 -23.63
N GLU A 113 -1.81 -4.22 -24.43
CA GLU A 113 -0.99 -3.38 -25.31
C GLU A 113 -0.36 -2.19 -24.57
N HIS A 114 -1.10 -1.59 -23.63
CA HIS A 114 -0.71 -0.42 -22.86
C HIS A 114 -0.83 -0.71 -21.35
N PRO A 115 0.16 -1.40 -20.77
CA PRO A 115 0.10 -1.80 -19.37
C PRO A 115 0.17 -0.60 -18.43
N GLU A 116 -0.73 -0.55 -17.45
CA GLU A 116 -0.83 0.56 -16.48
C GLU A 116 -0.09 0.30 -15.16
N GLY A 117 0.28 -0.95 -14.92
CA GLY A 117 0.87 -1.43 -13.68
C GLY A 117 2.39 -1.22 -13.59
N PRO A 118 2.97 -1.49 -12.42
CA PRO A 118 4.40 -1.32 -12.18
C PRO A 118 5.24 -2.30 -12.98
N LEU A 119 6.54 -2.04 -13.05
CA LEU A 119 7.51 -2.93 -13.68
C LEU A 119 7.46 -4.34 -13.09
N ARG A 120 7.55 -5.36 -13.95
CA ARG A 120 7.67 -6.75 -13.49
C ARG A 120 9.10 -6.99 -12.99
N LEU A 121 9.26 -6.92 -11.68
CA LEU A 121 10.46 -7.29 -10.93
C LEU A 121 10.68 -8.82 -10.89
N THR A 122 10.55 -9.50 -12.04
CA THR A 122 10.78 -10.95 -12.19
C THR A 122 11.89 -11.13 -13.22
N GLY A 123 12.83 -12.06 -12.97
CA GLY A 123 14.10 -12.18 -13.69
C GLY A 123 14.07 -12.44 -15.20
N SER A 124 12.88 -12.55 -15.82
CA SER A 124 12.73 -12.58 -17.29
C SER A 124 12.61 -11.18 -17.91
N GLY A 125 12.67 -10.12 -17.10
CA GLY A 125 13.03 -8.75 -17.49
C GLY A 125 12.54 -8.29 -18.85
N GLU A 126 11.22 -8.20 -19.04
CA GLU A 126 10.59 -7.36 -20.06
C GLU A 126 9.07 -7.33 -19.82
N GLY A 127 8.54 -6.17 -19.47
CA GLY A 127 7.09 -5.92 -19.36
C GLY A 127 6.62 -5.38 -18.02
N HIS A 128 5.43 -4.78 -18.05
CA HIS A 128 4.74 -4.22 -16.89
C HIS A 128 3.59 -5.14 -16.45
N HIS A 129 3.15 -5.00 -15.21
CA HIS A 129 1.85 -5.54 -14.81
C HIS A 129 0.75 -4.83 -15.61
N ASN A 130 -0.28 -5.56 -16.04
CA ASN A 130 -1.30 -4.97 -16.90
C ASN A 130 -2.12 -3.91 -16.13
N PHE A 131 -2.32 -4.12 -14.83
CA PHE A 131 -3.11 -3.26 -13.96
C PHE A 131 -2.33 -2.83 -12.73
N ARG A 132 -2.69 -1.67 -12.17
CA ARG A 132 -2.24 -1.22 -10.84
C ARG A 132 -2.95 -2.03 -9.76
N PRO A 133 -2.31 -2.35 -8.63
CA PRO A 133 -2.97 -3.11 -7.57
C PRO A 133 -4.12 -2.34 -6.92
N PHE A 134 -5.09 -3.09 -6.40
CA PHE A 134 -6.23 -2.55 -5.67
C PHE A 134 -5.78 -1.73 -4.45
N ARG A 135 -6.33 -0.53 -4.30
CA ARG A 135 -6.10 0.36 -3.15
C ARG A 135 -7.44 0.71 -2.51
N TYR A 136 -7.66 0.21 -1.31
CA TYR A 136 -8.88 0.50 -0.55
C TYR A 136 -8.89 1.96 -0.07
N LYS A 137 -9.99 2.65 -0.31
CA LYS A 137 -10.25 3.99 0.24
C LYS A 137 -11.34 3.90 1.29
N HIS A 138 -10.99 4.11 2.56
CA HIS A 138 -11.99 4.22 3.62
C HIS A 138 -12.80 5.52 3.43
N LEU A 139 -14.12 5.44 3.56
CA LEU A 139 -15.06 6.54 3.30
C LEU A 139 -15.79 6.96 4.58
N GLY A 140 -15.36 6.43 5.73
CA GLY A 140 -16.04 6.58 6.99
C GLY A 140 -16.95 5.39 7.33
N GLN A 141 -17.57 5.47 8.50
CA GLN A 141 -18.53 4.52 9.01
C GLN A 141 -19.65 5.23 9.75
N PHE A 142 -20.85 4.65 9.67
CA PHE A 142 -22.02 5.11 10.41
C PHE A 142 -22.47 4.01 11.37
N ALA A 143 -22.89 4.40 12.57
CA ALA A 143 -23.47 3.51 13.56
C ALA A 143 -24.75 4.13 14.14
N PRO A 144 -25.93 3.50 13.96
CA PRO A 144 -27.14 3.95 14.65
C PRO A 144 -27.00 3.67 16.16
N LEU A 145 -27.35 4.65 16.99
CA LEU A 145 -27.21 4.58 18.46
C LEU A 145 -28.53 4.28 19.17
N GLY A 146 -29.64 4.22 18.44
CA GLY A 146 -30.99 4.20 19.02
C GLY A 146 -31.47 5.60 19.40
N GLY A 147 -32.75 5.73 19.75
CA GLY A 147 -33.33 7.02 20.18
C GLY A 147 -33.22 8.15 19.16
N GLU A 148 -33.32 7.83 17.86
CA GLU A 148 -33.14 8.79 16.76
C GLU A 148 -31.75 9.45 16.74
N GLN A 149 -30.70 8.70 17.07
CA GLN A 149 -29.34 9.21 16.99
C GLN A 149 -28.46 8.26 16.19
N ALA A 150 -27.47 8.84 15.51
CA ALA A 150 -26.40 8.10 14.85
C ALA A 150 -25.05 8.72 15.21
N ALA A 151 -24.02 7.88 15.24
CA ALA A 151 -22.63 8.29 15.19
C ALA A 151 -22.11 8.12 13.77
N ALA A 152 -21.22 9.02 13.37
CA ALA A 152 -20.45 8.92 12.15
C ALA A 152 -18.99 9.20 12.45
N GLU A 153 -18.13 8.38 11.86
CA GLU A 153 -16.70 8.66 11.72
C GLU A 153 -16.45 8.85 10.24
N LEU A 154 -15.95 10.01 9.84
CA LEU A 154 -15.65 10.35 8.45
C LEU A 154 -14.14 10.44 8.23
N PRO A 155 -13.65 10.31 6.99
CA PRO A 155 -12.23 10.42 6.69
C PRO A 155 -11.64 11.74 7.19
N GLY A 156 -10.46 11.70 7.79
CA GLY A 156 -9.83 12.88 8.41
C GLY A 156 -10.17 13.08 9.89
N ASP A 157 -10.51 12.00 10.60
CA ASP A 157 -10.80 11.95 12.04
C ASP A 157 -11.99 12.83 12.48
N TRP A 158 -12.95 13.06 11.57
CA TRP A 158 -14.16 13.82 11.89
C TRP A 158 -15.20 12.89 12.50
N VAL A 159 -15.43 13.05 13.80
CA VAL A 159 -16.46 12.30 14.54
C VAL A 159 -17.64 13.21 14.82
N SER A 160 -18.86 12.74 14.52
CA SER A 160 -20.09 13.48 14.80
C SER A 160 -21.17 12.55 15.34
N MET A 161 -22.00 13.04 16.27
CA MET A 161 -23.05 12.26 16.92
C MET A 161 -24.32 13.10 17.08
N GLY A 162 -25.48 12.47 16.93
CA GLY A 162 -26.79 13.05 17.24
C GLY A 162 -27.78 13.00 16.08
N HIS A 163 -28.84 13.79 16.19
CA HIS A 163 -29.94 13.82 15.21
C HIS A 163 -29.48 14.31 13.83
N SER A 164 -28.62 15.33 13.75
CA SER A 164 -28.08 15.84 12.48
C SER A 164 -27.30 14.76 11.73
N THR A 165 -26.51 13.97 12.45
CA THR A 165 -25.78 12.81 11.90
C THR A 165 -26.74 11.72 11.42
N GLN A 166 -27.89 11.55 12.07
CA GLN A 166 -28.92 10.62 11.61
C GLN A 166 -29.55 11.08 10.28
N TRP A 167 -29.82 12.37 10.11
CA TRP A 167 -30.29 12.91 8.83
C TRP A 167 -29.27 12.71 7.71
N LEU A 168 -27.99 12.91 8.02
CA LEU A 168 -26.90 12.60 7.08
C LEU A 168 -26.88 11.10 6.74
N TRP A 169 -26.99 10.22 7.75
CA TRP A 169 -27.07 8.77 7.56
C TRP A 169 -28.21 8.39 6.62
N TYR A 170 -29.43 8.87 6.88
CA TYR A 170 -30.56 8.63 5.97
C TYR A 170 -30.30 9.11 4.55
N SER A 171 -29.69 10.28 4.39
CA SER A 171 -29.38 10.84 3.07
C SER A 171 -28.38 10.00 2.28
N VAL A 172 -27.38 9.40 2.95
CA VAL A 172 -26.38 8.53 2.29
C VAL A 172 -26.98 7.19 1.86
N TYR A 173 -27.85 6.62 2.70
CA TYR A 173 -28.41 5.28 2.46
C TYR A 173 -29.70 5.27 1.63
N ALA A 174 -30.39 6.40 1.45
CA ALA A 174 -31.61 6.51 0.65
C ALA A 174 -31.36 6.53 -0.87
N ARG A 175 -30.16 6.17 -1.33
CA ARG A 175 -29.75 6.26 -2.74
C ARG A 175 -30.10 5.02 -3.55
#